data_AF-A0A2W1K6A4-F1
#
_entry.id   AF-A0A2W1K6A4-F1
#
_cell.length_a   1.000
_cell.length_b   1.000
_cell.length_c   1.000
_cell.angle_alpha   90.00
_cell.angle_beta   90.00
_cell.angle_gamma   90.00
#
_symmetry.space_group_name_H-M   'P 1'
#
loop_
_entity.id
_entity.type
_entity.pdbx_description
1 polymer ?
#
loop_
_entity_poly.entity_id
_entity_poly.type
_entity_poly.pdbx_seq_one_letter_code
_entity_poly.pdbx_strand_id
1 'polypeptide(L)'
;MDLTFALKTPTWITDLRINFVSWLVALQAKIIHWVTALQAQSIAWVASLQNDTIIIYWLLVAVMIAGVIGSVVPAVPGVGLILVAIIVWGVIKGFGAVAVALGVAIAVLLLGIGVDFLATFWGAKKAGASRWGQIGAIVGLVAGVLGLLPALPVGGPILGLIIGPFLGAFVGELLHQRKPKQALKAALGVVVSSLIGNLVQGLLALATLGVFLVTTWPL
;
A
#
# COMPACT_ATOMS: atom_id res chain seq x y z
N MET A 1 19.11 -20.92 -97.26
CA MET A 1 19.39 -19.71 -96.46
C MET A 1 18.45 -19.77 -95.28
N ASP A 2 18.88 -20.37 -94.18
CA ASP A 2 18.12 -20.39 -92.91
C ASP A 2 19.09 -19.95 -91.80
N LEU A 3 18.86 -18.76 -91.26
CA LEU A 3 19.67 -18.10 -90.25
C LEU A 3 19.11 -18.32 -88.82
N THR A 4 18.58 -19.52 -88.55
CA THR A 4 18.06 -19.87 -87.21
C THR A 4 19.05 -20.77 -86.47
N PHE A 5 20.27 -20.27 -86.28
CA PHE A 5 21.20 -20.81 -85.28
C PHE A 5 20.65 -20.44 -83.89
N ALA A 6 19.71 -21.24 -83.38
CA ALA A 6 19.15 -21.09 -82.05
C ALA A 6 20.29 -21.23 -81.02
N LEU A 7 20.78 -20.10 -80.52
CA LEU A 7 21.75 -20.03 -79.43
C LEU A 7 21.11 -20.63 -78.17
N LYS A 8 21.24 -21.94 -78.00
CA LYS A 8 20.84 -22.65 -76.77
C LYS A 8 21.71 -22.11 -75.64
N THR A 9 21.09 -21.41 -74.68
CA THR A 9 21.83 -20.89 -73.53
C THR A 9 22.51 -22.05 -72.78
N PRO A 10 23.79 -21.92 -72.42
CA PRO A 10 24.49 -22.95 -71.67
C PRO A 10 23.79 -23.23 -70.32
N THR A 11 23.61 -24.51 -69.98
CA THR A 11 22.90 -24.95 -68.75
C THR A 11 23.55 -24.45 -67.46
N TRP A 12 24.87 -24.28 -67.47
CA TRP A 12 25.59 -23.73 -66.31
C TRP A 12 25.17 -22.29 -65.97
N ILE A 13 24.71 -21.49 -66.95
CA ILE A 13 24.23 -20.12 -66.72
C ILE A 13 22.85 -20.16 -66.05
N THR A 14 21.98 -21.08 -66.47
CA THR A 14 20.65 -21.24 -65.85
C THR A 14 20.78 -21.73 -64.41
N ASP A 15 21.70 -22.66 -64.13
CA ASP A 15 21.94 -23.18 -62.79
C ASP A 15 22.53 -22.11 -61.85
N LEU A 16 23.48 -21.30 -62.33
CA LEU A 16 24.03 -20.18 -61.57
C LEU A 16 22.97 -19.15 -61.20
N ARG A 17 22.08 -18.82 -62.15
CA ARG A 17 20.97 -17.89 -61.90
C ARG A 17 19.99 -18.46 -60.87
N ILE A 18 19.65 -19.75 -60.96
CA ILE A 18 18.74 -20.40 -60.01
C ILE A 18 19.37 -20.46 -58.61
N ASN A 19 20.64 -20.85 -58.49
CA ASN A 19 21.35 -20.92 -57.21
C ASN A 19 21.53 -19.53 -56.56
N PHE A 20 21.77 -18.50 -57.37
CA PHE A 20 21.86 -17.13 -56.86
C PHE A 20 20.50 -16.61 -56.39
N VAL A 21 19.44 -16.84 -57.16
CA VAL A 21 18.07 -16.45 -56.76
C VAL A 21 17.62 -17.21 -55.51
N SER A 22 17.88 -18.51 -55.41
CA SER A 22 17.55 -19.29 -54.21
C SER A 22 18.33 -18.82 -52.98
N TRP A 23 19.61 -18.47 -53.15
CA TRP A 23 20.43 -17.87 -52.09
C TRP A 23 19.87 -16.52 -51.65
N LEU A 24 19.45 -15.65 -52.58
CA LEU A 24 18.83 -14.35 -52.27
C LEU A 24 17.51 -14.52 -51.52
N VAL A 25 16.64 -15.44 -51.95
CA VAL A 25 15.37 -15.74 -51.27
C VAL A 25 15.63 -16.29 -49.87
N ALA A 26 16.60 -17.19 -49.71
CA ALA A 26 16.98 -17.72 -48.39
C ALA A 26 17.57 -16.63 -47.48
N LEU A 27 18.37 -15.70 -48.04
CA LEU A 27 18.90 -14.56 -47.31
C LEU A 27 17.78 -13.62 -46.86
N GLN A 28 16.84 -13.29 -47.74
CA GLN A 28 15.67 -12.48 -47.41
C GLN A 28 14.82 -13.14 -46.32
N ALA A 29 14.56 -14.45 -46.42
CA ALA A 29 13.83 -15.19 -45.39
C ALA A 29 14.54 -15.16 -44.03
N LYS A 30 15.87 -15.35 -44.02
CA LYS A 30 16.68 -15.23 -42.79
C LYS A 30 16.62 -13.83 -42.19
N ILE A 31 16.71 -12.78 -43.02
CA ILE A 31 16.62 -11.38 -42.58
C ILE A 31 15.24 -11.12 -41.96
N ILE A 32 14.16 -11.52 -42.63
CA ILE A 32 12.79 -11.35 -42.13
C ILE A 32 12.64 -12.04 -40.77
N HIS A 33 13.08 -13.30 -40.66
CA HIS A 33 13.05 -14.03 -39.38
C HIS A 33 13.86 -13.34 -38.28
N TRP A 34 15.06 -12.83 -38.60
CA TRP A 34 15.88 -12.10 -37.63
C TRP A 34 15.22 -10.81 -37.15
N VAL A 35 14.61 -10.05 -38.07
CA VAL A 35 13.91 -8.80 -37.76
C VAL A 35 12.66 -9.06 -36.92
N THR A 36 11.87 -10.08 -37.26
CA THR A 36 10.66 -10.43 -36.48
C THR A 36 11.02 -10.96 -35.09
N ALA A 37 12.11 -11.73 -34.96
CA ALA A 37 12.61 -12.19 -33.67
C ALA A 37 13.06 -11.01 -32.78
N LEU A 38 13.79 -10.04 -33.34
CA LEU A 38 14.19 -8.82 -32.62
C LEU A 38 12.98 -7.99 -32.17
N GLN A 39 11.99 -7.81 -33.05
CA GLN A 39 10.75 -7.13 -32.70
C GLN A 39 10.01 -7.87 -31.58
N ALA A 40 9.84 -9.18 -31.68
CA ALA A 40 9.20 -9.99 -30.64
C ALA A 40 9.93 -9.89 -29.29
N GLN A 41 11.26 -9.92 -29.29
CA GLN A 41 12.06 -9.78 -28.07
C GLN A 41 11.90 -8.40 -27.43
N SER A 42 11.88 -7.33 -28.24
CA SER A 42 11.63 -5.97 -27.72
C SER A 42 10.24 -5.82 -27.10
N ILE A 43 9.21 -6.40 -27.72
CA ILE A 43 7.83 -6.36 -27.20
C ILE A 43 7.74 -7.16 -25.89
N ALA A 44 8.34 -8.34 -25.84
CA ALA A 44 8.37 -9.17 -24.63
C ALA A 44 9.09 -8.45 -23.48
N TRP A 45 10.21 -7.78 -23.78
CA TRP A 45 10.95 -7.00 -22.79
C TRP A 45 10.13 -5.82 -22.25
N VAL A 46 9.51 -5.02 -23.13
CA VAL A 46 8.63 -3.90 -22.71
C VAL A 46 7.42 -4.40 -21.91
N ALA A 47 6.79 -5.51 -22.34
CA ALA A 47 5.68 -6.12 -21.63
C ALA A 47 6.07 -6.61 -20.22
N SER A 48 7.29 -7.13 -20.05
CA SER A 48 7.78 -7.55 -18.72
C SER A 48 7.90 -6.38 -17.75
N LEU A 49 8.40 -5.22 -18.19
CA LEU A 49 8.53 -4.01 -17.36
C LEU A 49 7.16 -3.45 -16.92
N GLN A 50 6.16 -3.54 -17.81
CA GLN A 50 4.79 -3.13 -17.51
C GLN A 50 4.16 -4.03 -16.44
N ASN A 51 4.34 -5.35 -16.56
CA ASN A 51 3.81 -6.32 -15.60
C ASN A 51 4.40 -6.12 -14.20
N ASP A 52 5.71 -5.91 -14.10
CA ASP A 52 6.38 -5.68 -12.81
C ASP A 52 5.82 -4.44 -12.09
N THR A 53 5.56 -3.38 -12.84
CA THR A 53 4.98 -2.14 -12.31
C THR A 53 3.55 -2.34 -11.78
N ILE A 54 2.73 -3.12 -12.50
CA ILE A 54 1.35 -3.44 -12.10
C ILE A 54 1.34 -4.27 -10.81
N ILE A 55 2.24 -5.24 -10.69
CA ILE A 55 2.37 -6.07 -9.49
C ILE A 55 2.73 -5.21 -8.28
N ILE A 56 3.71 -4.31 -8.43
CA ILE A 56 4.12 -3.41 -7.34
C ILE A 56 2.98 -2.46 -6.96
N TYR A 57 2.22 -1.94 -7.93
CA TYR A 57 1.06 -1.10 -7.66
C TYR A 57 0.03 -1.80 -6.77
N TRP A 58 -0.39 -3.02 -7.15
CA TRP A 58 -1.38 -3.78 -6.38
C TRP A 58 -0.85 -4.20 -5.01
N LEU A 59 0.44 -4.49 -4.89
CA LEU A 59 1.08 -4.75 -3.60
C LEU A 59 0.99 -3.52 -2.69
N LEU A 60 1.28 -2.32 -3.21
CA LEU A 60 1.18 -1.08 -2.45
C LEU A 60 -0.26 -0.76 -2.05
N VAL A 61 -1.23 -0.99 -2.95
CA VAL A 61 -2.65 -0.86 -2.61
C VAL A 61 -3.04 -1.83 -1.50
N ALA A 62 -2.56 -3.08 -1.52
CA ALA A 62 -2.79 -4.04 -0.45
C ALA A 62 -2.18 -3.57 0.89
N VAL A 63 -0.98 -2.99 0.88
CA VAL A 63 -0.35 -2.37 2.06
C VAL A 63 -1.17 -1.18 2.56
N MET A 64 -1.70 -0.35 1.67
CA MET A 64 -2.56 0.77 2.07
C MET A 64 -3.88 0.31 2.68
N ILE A 65 -4.48 -0.76 2.14
CA ILE A 65 -5.68 -1.39 2.73
C ILE A 65 -5.35 -1.93 4.13
N ALA A 66 -4.21 -2.58 4.30
CA ALA A 66 -3.73 -2.99 5.63
C ALA A 66 -3.51 -1.78 6.54
N GLY A 67 -3.03 -0.64 6.01
CA GLY A 67 -2.93 0.64 6.73
C GLY A 67 -4.29 1.21 7.15
N VAL A 68 -5.31 1.13 6.30
CA VAL A 68 -6.69 1.50 6.64
C VAL A 68 -7.24 0.61 7.76
N ILE A 69 -7.08 -0.71 7.65
CA ILE A 69 -7.49 -1.65 8.72
C ILE A 69 -6.72 -1.32 10.00
N GLY A 70 -5.42 -1.05 9.89
CA GLY A 70 -4.54 -0.65 10.98
C GLY A 70 -4.98 0.65 11.67
N SER A 71 -5.49 1.64 10.94
CA SER A 71 -5.95 2.91 11.54
C SER A 71 -7.18 2.78 12.44
N VAL A 72 -7.95 1.69 12.32
CA VAL A 72 -9.06 1.39 13.23
C VAL A 72 -8.54 0.76 14.54
N VAL A 73 -7.37 0.13 14.48
CA VAL A 73 -6.71 -0.51 15.62
C VAL A 73 -5.92 0.55 16.40
N PRO A 74 -6.17 0.72 17.72
CA PRO A 74 -5.41 1.69 18.50
C PRO A 74 -3.92 1.37 18.46
N ALA A 75 -3.06 2.39 18.60
CA ALA A 75 -1.59 2.29 18.56
C ALA A 75 -0.94 1.92 17.20
N VAL A 76 -1.69 1.53 16.17
CA VAL A 76 -1.12 1.31 14.84
C VAL A 76 -1.26 2.59 14.01
N PRO A 77 -0.15 3.23 13.59
CA PRO A 77 -0.21 4.43 12.76
C PRO A 77 -0.59 4.08 11.31
N GLY A 78 -1.87 3.82 11.07
CA GLY A 78 -2.38 3.38 9.77
C GLY A 78 -2.18 4.42 8.66
N VAL A 79 -2.35 5.70 8.96
CA VAL A 79 -2.07 6.81 8.01
C VAL A 79 -0.56 6.87 7.68
N GLY A 80 0.31 6.51 8.62
CA GLY A 80 1.75 6.42 8.40
C GLY A 80 2.13 5.32 7.42
N LEU A 81 1.49 4.16 7.50
CA LEU A 81 1.66 3.06 6.53
C LEU A 81 1.26 3.48 5.11
N ILE A 82 0.16 4.21 4.98
CA ILE A 82 -0.29 4.75 3.68
C ILE A 82 0.74 5.73 3.13
N LEU A 83 1.25 6.65 3.95
CA LEU A 83 2.30 7.59 3.56
C LEU A 83 3.53 6.88 3.00
N VAL A 84 4.02 5.84 3.70
CA VAL A 84 5.17 5.04 3.25
C VAL A 84 4.90 4.42 1.88
N ALA A 85 3.71 3.85 1.66
CA ALA A 85 3.34 3.28 0.39
C ALA A 85 3.30 4.32 -0.75
N ILE A 86 2.83 5.55 -0.49
CA ILE A 86 2.84 6.64 -1.46
C ILE A 86 4.28 7.09 -1.78
N ILE A 87 5.16 7.18 -0.78
CA ILE A 87 6.57 7.52 -0.97
C ILE A 87 7.25 6.47 -1.85
N VAL A 88 7.03 5.18 -1.58
CA VAL A 88 7.59 4.08 -2.38
C VAL A 88 7.11 4.19 -3.83
N TRP A 89 5.82 4.48 -4.06
CA TRP A 89 5.32 4.69 -5.42
C TRP A 89 5.95 5.92 -6.10
N GLY A 90 6.16 7.01 -5.34
CA GLY A 90 6.83 8.21 -5.81
C GLY A 90 8.28 8.00 -6.22
N VAL A 91 8.99 7.08 -5.57
CA VAL A 91 10.34 6.68 -5.97
C VAL A 91 10.35 5.92 -7.30
N ILE A 92 9.30 5.13 -7.58
CA ILE A 92 9.20 4.30 -8.80
C ILE A 92 8.75 5.11 -10.02
N LYS A 93 7.69 5.91 -9.88
CA LYS A 93 7.09 6.69 -10.98
C LYS A 93 7.51 8.15 -11.04
N GLY A 94 8.23 8.63 -10.03
CA GLY A 94 8.61 10.02 -9.86
C GLY A 94 7.63 10.80 -8.99
N PHE A 95 8.18 11.70 -8.17
CA PHE A 95 7.42 12.50 -7.21
C PHE A 95 6.40 13.46 -7.85
N GLY A 96 6.53 13.77 -9.15
CA GLY A 96 5.57 14.61 -9.87
C GLY A 96 4.17 13.97 -9.95
N ALA A 97 4.09 12.66 -10.17
CA ALA A 97 2.82 11.93 -10.27
C ALA A 97 2.10 11.82 -8.92
N VAL A 98 2.85 11.82 -7.82
CA VAL A 98 2.31 11.62 -6.46
C VAL A 98 2.28 12.88 -5.61
N ALA A 99 2.68 14.05 -6.12
CA ALA A 99 2.81 15.27 -5.32
C ALA A 99 1.51 15.63 -4.58
N VAL A 100 0.36 15.48 -5.24
CA VAL A 100 -0.96 15.73 -4.65
C VAL A 100 -1.29 14.69 -3.57
N ALA A 101 -1.09 13.40 -3.86
CA ALA A 101 -1.34 12.32 -2.90
C ALA A 101 -0.42 12.43 -1.67
N LEU A 102 0.86 12.78 -1.85
CA LEU A 102 1.81 13.03 -0.76
C LEU A 102 1.39 14.23 0.08
N GLY A 103 1.03 15.35 -0.56
CA GLY A 103 0.57 16.54 0.16
C GLY A 103 -0.66 16.27 1.01
N VAL A 104 -1.65 15.56 0.45
CA VAL A 104 -2.84 15.14 1.18
C VAL A 104 -2.49 14.17 2.30
N ALA A 105 -1.67 13.15 2.06
CA ALA A 105 -1.28 12.19 3.08
C ALA A 105 -0.54 12.84 4.25
N ILE A 106 0.36 13.80 3.99
CA ILE A 106 1.05 14.56 5.04
C ILE A 106 0.06 15.43 5.81
N ALA A 107 -0.81 16.16 5.12
CA ALA A 107 -1.82 17.00 5.77
C ALA A 107 -2.76 16.17 6.64
N VAL A 108 -3.24 15.04 6.13
CA VAL A 108 -4.10 14.10 6.85
C VAL A 108 -3.37 13.46 8.02
N LEU A 109 -2.09 13.13 7.89
CA LEU A 109 -1.29 12.61 9.01
C LEU A 109 -1.20 13.63 10.15
N LEU A 110 -0.90 14.89 9.83
CA LEU A 110 -0.82 15.97 10.83
C LEU A 110 -2.18 16.25 11.47
N LEU A 111 -3.25 16.28 10.68
CA LEU A 111 -4.61 16.42 11.19
C LEU A 111 -5.02 15.22 12.05
N GLY A 112 -4.66 14.01 11.66
CA GLY A 112 -4.92 12.78 12.40
C GLY A 112 -4.25 12.80 13.77
N ILE A 113 -2.98 13.19 13.85
CA ILE A 113 -2.27 13.37 15.13
C ILE A 113 -3.01 14.39 16.01
N GLY A 114 -3.46 15.50 15.42
CA GLY A 114 -4.26 16.50 16.14
C GLY A 114 -5.58 15.94 16.66
N VAL A 115 -6.32 15.22 15.81
CA VAL A 115 -7.59 14.57 16.16
C VAL A 115 -7.39 13.54 17.27
N ASP A 116 -6.36 12.70 17.19
CA ASP A 116 -6.06 11.69 18.21
C ASP A 116 -5.74 12.34 19.55
N PHE A 117 -4.97 13.44 19.54
CA PHE A 117 -4.66 14.18 20.75
C PHE A 117 -5.91 14.81 21.36
N LEU A 118 -6.77 15.43 20.54
CA LEU A 118 -8.04 15.99 21.01
C LEU A 118 -8.99 14.88 21.51
N ALA A 119 -9.14 13.79 20.77
CA ALA A 119 -10.01 12.68 21.12
C ALA A 119 -9.57 12.01 22.43
N THR A 120 -8.26 11.80 22.61
CA THR A 120 -7.74 11.15 23.80
C THR A 120 -7.72 12.10 24.99
N PHE A 121 -7.23 13.33 24.84
CA PHE A 121 -7.06 14.25 25.97
C PHE A 121 -8.37 14.95 26.36
N TRP A 122 -9.10 15.53 25.40
CA TRP A 122 -10.39 16.16 25.66
C TRP A 122 -11.53 15.16 25.76
N GLY A 123 -11.54 14.10 24.95
CA GLY A 123 -12.57 13.06 25.03
C GLY A 123 -12.53 12.32 26.37
N ALA A 124 -11.35 11.93 26.87
CA ALA A 124 -11.22 11.33 28.19
C ALA A 124 -11.65 12.29 29.32
N LYS A 125 -11.28 13.57 29.21
CA LYS A 125 -11.66 14.57 30.22
C LYS A 125 -13.17 14.82 30.24
N LYS A 126 -13.83 14.85 29.08
CA LYS A 126 -15.28 15.01 28.93
C LYS A 126 -16.04 13.75 29.35
N ALA A 127 -15.43 12.57 29.17
CA ALA A 127 -15.89 11.30 29.73
C ALA A 127 -15.81 11.22 31.27
N GLY A 128 -15.16 12.18 31.92
CA GLY A 128 -15.02 12.25 33.37
C GLY A 128 -13.81 11.48 33.93
N ALA A 129 -12.85 11.10 33.08
CA ALA A 129 -11.60 10.50 33.52
C ALA A 129 -10.68 11.53 34.18
N SER A 130 -10.11 11.19 35.33
CA SER A 130 -9.09 12.00 35.98
C SER A 130 -7.75 11.88 35.25
N ARG A 131 -6.77 12.71 35.65
CA ARG A 131 -5.38 12.57 35.17
C ARG A 131 -4.81 11.18 35.47
N TRP A 132 -5.19 10.58 36.60
CA TRP A 132 -4.77 9.22 36.98
C TRP A 132 -5.42 8.15 36.11
N GLY A 133 -6.69 8.31 35.73
CA GLY A 133 -7.36 7.44 34.77
C GLY A 133 -6.73 7.50 33.37
N GLN A 134 -6.31 8.69 32.91
CA GLN A 134 -5.62 8.84 31.62
C GLN A 134 -4.23 8.18 31.62
N ILE A 135 -3.42 8.41 32.66
CA ILE A 135 -2.11 7.77 32.79
C ILE A 135 -2.27 6.26 32.91
N GLY A 136 -3.24 5.80 33.70
CA GLY A 136 -3.59 4.40 33.82
C GLY A 136 -3.96 3.79 32.47
N ALA A 137 -4.75 4.49 31.64
CA ALA A 137 -5.11 4.02 30.30
C ALA A 137 -3.88 3.87 29.38
N ILE A 138 -2.95 4.83 29.42
CA ILE A 138 -1.71 4.78 28.63
C ILE A 138 -0.82 3.62 29.09
N VAL A 139 -0.62 3.46 30.39
CA VAL A 139 0.16 2.35 30.95
C VAL A 139 -0.50 1.01 30.61
N GLY A 140 -1.83 0.94 30.70
CA GLY A 140 -2.62 -0.23 30.31
C GLY A 140 -2.53 -0.54 28.81
N LEU A 141 -2.53 0.48 27.94
CA LEU A 141 -2.28 0.35 26.50
C LEU A 141 -0.90 -0.28 26.25
N VAL A 142 0.15 0.30 26.86
CA VAL A 142 1.53 -0.16 26.69
C VAL A 142 1.69 -1.59 27.20
N ALA A 143 1.18 -1.90 28.39
CA ALA A 143 1.20 -3.26 28.95
C ALA A 143 0.38 -4.25 28.10
N GLY A 144 -0.74 -3.81 27.51
CA GLY A 144 -1.57 -4.60 26.60
C GLY A 144 -0.88 -4.88 25.27
N VAL A 145 -0.22 -3.89 24.67
CA VAL A 145 0.54 -4.03 23.42
C VAL A 145 1.78 -4.92 23.62
N LEU A 146 2.47 -4.77 24.75
CA LEU A 146 3.64 -5.61 25.09
C LEU A 146 3.27 -7.04 25.51
N GLY A 147 1.98 -7.39 25.55
CA GLY A 147 1.52 -8.73 25.94
C GLY A 147 1.77 -9.06 27.41
N LEU A 148 2.02 -8.06 28.26
CA LEU A 148 2.28 -8.23 29.70
C LEU A 148 1.00 -8.47 30.50
N LEU A 149 -0.18 -8.35 29.89
CA LEU A 149 -1.44 -8.76 30.52
C LEU A 149 -1.58 -10.30 30.47
N PRO A 150 -1.58 -10.99 31.62
CA PRO A 150 -1.52 -12.46 31.68
C PRO A 150 -2.82 -13.19 31.29
N ALA A 151 -3.81 -12.51 30.72
CA ALA A 151 -5.19 -13.01 30.66
C ALA A 151 -5.62 -13.69 29.35
N LEU A 152 -4.94 -13.52 28.21
CA LEU A 152 -5.39 -14.12 26.94
C LEU A 152 -4.28 -14.85 26.17
N PRO A 153 -4.15 -16.17 26.35
CA PRO A 153 -3.24 -17.01 25.56
C PRO A 153 -3.71 -17.30 24.12
N VAL A 154 -4.91 -16.85 23.71
CA VAL A 154 -5.52 -17.25 22.42
C VAL A 154 -5.99 -16.07 21.55
N GLY A 155 -6.04 -14.84 22.07
CA GLY A 155 -6.42 -13.64 21.29
C GLY A 155 -5.38 -12.54 21.48
N GLY A 156 -4.54 -12.32 20.47
CA GLY A 156 -3.30 -11.54 20.53
C GLY A 156 -3.39 -10.02 20.83
N PRO A 157 -2.38 -9.22 20.41
CA PRO A 157 -2.19 -7.80 20.78
C PRO A 157 -3.45 -6.92 20.67
N ILE A 158 -4.36 -7.29 19.76
CA ILE A 158 -5.59 -6.57 19.43
C ILE A 158 -6.57 -6.51 20.61
N LEU A 159 -6.70 -7.58 21.41
CA LEU A 159 -7.59 -7.57 22.57
C LEU A 159 -6.96 -6.83 23.76
N GLY A 160 -5.65 -6.96 23.95
CA GLY A 160 -4.88 -6.17 24.90
C GLY A 160 -4.96 -4.67 24.64
N LEU A 161 -5.15 -4.28 23.39
CA LEU A 161 -5.27 -2.90 22.93
C LEU A 161 -6.56 -2.18 23.37
N ILE A 162 -7.65 -2.93 23.57
CA ILE A 162 -8.93 -2.37 24.05
C ILE A 162 -9.06 -2.61 25.57
N ILE A 163 -8.72 -3.83 26.01
CA ILE A 163 -8.86 -4.25 27.41
C ILE A 163 -7.79 -3.58 28.30
N GLY A 164 -6.58 -3.38 27.77
CA GLY A 164 -5.47 -2.75 28.48
C GLY A 164 -5.81 -1.32 28.93
N PRO A 165 -6.19 -0.40 28.02
CA PRO A 165 -6.61 0.94 28.39
C PRO A 165 -7.82 0.96 29.33
N PHE A 166 -8.78 0.05 29.14
CA PHE A 166 -9.95 -0.06 30.01
C PHE A 166 -9.56 -0.41 31.45
N LEU A 167 -8.80 -1.50 31.64
CA LEU A 167 -8.35 -1.95 32.95
C LEU A 167 -7.39 -0.95 33.58
N GLY A 168 -6.46 -0.41 32.80
CA GLY A 168 -5.53 0.62 33.24
C GLY A 168 -6.24 1.89 33.70
N ALA A 169 -7.23 2.37 32.95
CA ALA A 169 -8.06 3.51 33.35
C ALA A 169 -8.88 3.21 34.62
N PHE A 170 -9.44 2.00 34.72
CA PHE A 170 -10.23 1.59 35.87
C PHE A 170 -9.39 1.54 37.16
N VAL A 171 -8.21 0.92 37.10
CA VAL A 171 -7.28 0.85 38.23
C VAL A 171 -6.73 2.25 38.58
N GLY A 172 -6.37 3.05 37.56
CA GLY A 172 -5.91 4.42 37.76
C GLY A 172 -6.95 5.30 38.46
N GLU A 173 -8.23 5.16 38.11
CA GLU A 173 -9.31 5.92 38.74
C GLU A 173 -9.65 5.40 40.16
N LEU A 174 -9.50 4.09 40.42
CA LEU A 174 -9.61 3.53 41.77
C LEU A 174 -8.50 4.04 42.71
N LEU A 175 -7.26 4.11 42.22
CA LEU A 175 -6.13 4.69 42.95
C LEU A 175 -6.33 6.17 43.26
N HIS A 176 -7.09 6.88 42.42
CA HIS A 176 -7.51 8.26 42.65
C HIS A 176 -8.69 8.39 43.63
N GLN A 177 -8.97 7.33 44.42
CA GLN A 177 -10.02 7.28 45.46
C GLN A 177 -11.45 7.48 44.95
N ARG A 178 -11.73 7.13 43.69
CA ARG A 178 -13.10 7.17 43.17
C ARG A 178 -13.87 5.91 43.53
N LYS A 179 -15.18 6.07 43.74
CA LYS A 179 -16.09 4.92 43.93
C LYS A 179 -16.02 4.02 42.69
N PRO A 180 -16.11 2.69 42.83
CA PRO A 180 -15.98 1.75 41.71
C PRO A 180 -16.97 2.02 40.57
N LYS A 181 -18.20 2.47 40.89
CA LYS A 181 -19.19 2.88 39.88
C LYS A 181 -18.73 4.08 39.03
N GLN A 182 -18.01 5.03 39.63
CA GLN A 182 -17.48 6.20 38.91
C GLN A 182 -16.24 5.82 38.09
N ALA A 183 -15.37 4.97 38.64
CA ALA A 183 -14.20 4.44 37.94
C ALA A 183 -14.60 3.68 36.67
N LEU A 184 -15.65 2.85 36.73
CA LEU A 184 -16.16 2.11 35.58
C LEU A 184 -16.69 3.04 34.48
N LYS A 185 -17.45 4.08 34.86
CA LYS A 185 -17.98 5.06 33.91
C LYS A 185 -16.86 5.85 33.22
N ALA A 186 -15.83 6.23 33.98
CA ALA A 186 -14.65 6.90 33.42
C ALA A 186 -13.87 5.99 32.45
N ALA A 187 -13.61 4.74 32.84
CA ALA A 187 -12.92 3.76 31.99
C ALA A 187 -13.67 3.48 30.68
N LEU A 188 -14.99 3.29 30.74
CA LEU A 188 -15.82 3.15 29.54
C LEU A 188 -15.75 4.39 28.64
N GLY A 189 -15.79 5.58 29.23
CA GLY A 189 -15.70 6.81 28.46
C GLY A 189 -14.34 7.00 27.78
N VAL A 190 -13.23 6.57 28.40
CA VAL A 190 -11.90 6.56 27.77
C VAL A 190 -11.89 5.62 26.56
N VAL A 191 -12.39 4.39 26.71
CA VAL A 191 -12.46 3.42 25.60
C VAL A 191 -13.31 3.96 24.45
N VAL A 192 -14.52 4.47 24.75
CA VAL A 192 -15.41 5.02 23.73
C VAL A 192 -14.77 6.22 23.02
N SER A 193 -14.12 7.12 23.76
CA SER A 193 -13.42 8.27 23.15
C SER A 193 -12.27 7.85 22.23
N SER A 194 -11.52 6.81 22.61
CA SER A 194 -10.45 6.25 21.78
C SER A 194 -11.00 5.59 20.52
N LEU A 195 -12.08 4.81 20.63
CA LEU A 195 -12.71 4.18 19.46
C LEU A 195 -13.24 5.23 18.47
N ILE A 196 -13.82 6.33 18.95
CA ILE A 196 -14.27 7.44 18.09
C ILE A 196 -13.06 8.08 17.38
N GLY A 197 -11.95 8.31 18.08
CA GLY A 197 -10.71 8.83 17.48
C GLY A 197 -10.21 7.93 16.35
N ASN A 198 -10.07 6.63 16.62
CA ASN A 198 -9.64 5.63 15.64
C ASN A 198 -10.58 5.55 14.43
N LEU A 199 -11.90 5.67 14.63
CA LEU A 199 -12.86 5.69 13.52
C LEU A 199 -12.66 6.90 12.61
N VAL A 200 -12.45 8.09 13.18
CA VAL A 200 -12.13 9.29 12.40
C VAL A 200 -10.81 9.12 11.66
N GLN A 201 -9.81 8.53 12.32
CA GLN A 201 -8.52 8.23 11.70
C GLN A 201 -8.67 7.22 10.54
N GLY A 202 -9.55 6.23 10.68
CA GLY A 202 -9.92 5.28 9.63
C GLY A 202 -10.58 5.95 8.42
N LEU A 203 -11.49 6.91 8.64
CA LEU A 203 -12.10 7.68 7.56
C LEU A 203 -11.07 8.55 6.83
N LEU A 204 -10.15 9.15 7.58
CA LEU A 204 -9.04 9.93 7.03
C LEU A 204 -8.08 9.06 6.21
N ALA A 205 -7.76 7.86 6.69
CA ALA A 205 -6.96 6.87 5.97
C ALA A 205 -7.65 6.44 4.66
N LEU A 206 -8.95 6.15 4.71
CA LEU A 206 -9.76 5.83 3.53
C LEU A 206 -9.78 6.97 2.50
N ALA A 207 -9.96 8.22 2.95
CA ALA A 207 -9.93 9.37 2.07
C ALA A 207 -8.57 9.52 1.36
N THR A 208 -7.48 9.31 2.10
CA THR A 208 -6.11 9.36 1.55
C THR A 208 -5.87 8.26 0.52
N LEU A 209 -6.33 7.03 0.79
CA LEU A 209 -6.29 5.92 -0.16
C LEU A 209 -7.09 6.26 -1.43
N GLY A 210 -8.29 6.84 -1.29
CA GLY A 210 -9.10 7.29 -2.42
C GLY A 210 -8.39 8.33 -3.28
N VAL A 211 -7.75 9.34 -2.66
CA VAL A 211 -6.95 10.34 -3.38
C VAL A 211 -5.77 9.71 -4.09
N PHE A 212 -5.07 8.77 -3.46
CA PHE A 212 -3.98 8.03 -4.11
C PHE A 212 -4.48 7.28 -5.34
N LEU A 213 -5.58 6.52 -5.24
CA LEU A 213 -6.15 5.80 -6.36
C LEU A 213 -6.55 6.75 -7.50
N VAL A 214 -7.22 7.88 -7.21
CA VAL A 214 -7.67 8.83 -8.24
C VAL A 214 -6.49 9.53 -8.93
N THR A 215 -5.47 9.92 -8.18
CA THR A 215 -4.29 10.63 -8.73
C THR A 215 -3.33 9.71 -9.46
N THR A 216 -3.28 8.45 -9.06
CA THR A 216 -2.34 7.45 -9.56
C THR A 216 -2.96 6.51 -10.57
N TRP A 217 -4.28 6.55 -10.76
CA TRP A 217 -5.00 5.62 -11.65
C TRP A 217 -4.34 5.61 -13.04
N PRO A 218 -3.72 4.48 -13.43
CA PRO A 218 -3.16 4.35 -14.76
C PRO A 218 -4.30 3.92 -15.69
N LEU A 219 -4.77 4.86 -16.51
CA LEU A 219 -5.23 4.53 -17.86
C LEU A 219 -4.07 4.84 -18.82
#